data_AF-A0A1T4PKY0-F1
#
_entry.id   AF-A0A1T4PKY0-F1
#
_cell.length_a   1.000
_cell.length_b   1.000
_cell.length_c   1.000
_cell.angle_alpha   90.00
_cell.angle_beta   90.00
_cell.angle_gamma   90.00
#
_symmetry.space_group_name_H-M   'P 1'
#
loop_
_entity.id
_entity.type
_entity.pdbx_description
1 polymer ?
#
loop_
_entity_poly.entity_id
_entity_poly.type
_entity_poly.pdbx_seq_one_letter_code
_entity_poly.pdbx_strand_id
1 'polypeptide(L)'
;MAEAGPGRTAEPVRPRRGFPEGYLWGAGTSALQHEGSPLADGAGQSIMYRWAHTPGRVPAGQDFDVSADFYRRFRDDVRLMRQIGLRAYNFSTAWSRIVPDGRGRINPRGLDFYDALVDTLLEAEIAPLCNLYVFDHPAELEDRGGWLNRDMARWFSDYASVVYERLGDRVQYWTTMCEPRFLSHVGHVVGSHPPEKTDITGGLRVLHHLLLGQGHAVQAFRAGGAKGRIGGQHLLIPVAAASDDERDIAAAERVDAYLNLSALDPQWRGAYPQVLIDWYGAAWPADGVGDHDLETIAAPVDFLGVDYYLSLTVRHSVSDPTGLFNAGLQMAPVAGRTDADGLRTALNWARDHYRNPPILLLEVGQAGHDTVNGDEVDDVARQLHLHDMLAGTHQAIQDGVDVRGSFVWSLLDGWEFGKGLSERYGLVHVDYRTQRRTVKRSGRWYRRTIARNGWG
;
A
#
# COMPACT_ATOMS: atom_id res chain seq x y z
N MET A 1 50.37 -43.70 -3.51
CA MET A 1 49.29 -43.62 -2.50
C MET A 1 49.43 -42.29 -1.77
N ALA A 2 48.49 -41.38 -2.01
CA ALA A 2 48.25 -40.21 -1.17
C ALA A 2 46.72 -40.01 -1.22
N GLU A 3 46.07 -40.27 -0.09
CA GLU A 3 44.61 -40.31 0.05
C GLU A 3 44.02 -38.90 0.03
N ALA A 4 42.95 -38.74 -0.74
CA ALA A 4 42.12 -37.54 -0.77
C ALA A 4 41.26 -37.47 0.50
N GLY A 5 41.33 -36.34 1.22
CA GLY A 5 40.48 -36.09 2.38
C GLY A 5 39.00 -35.95 2.00
N PRO A 6 38.07 -36.36 2.88
CA PRO A 6 36.65 -36.36 2.56
C PRO A 6 36.11 -34.92 2.47
N GLY A 7 35.41 -34.64 1.38
CA GLY A 7 34.71 -33.39 1.15
C GLY A 7 33.68 -33.13 2.25
N ARG A 8 33.65 -31.89 2.74
CA ARG A 8 32.57 -31.37 3.57
C ARG A 8 31.26 -31.50 2.80
N THR A 9 30.44 -32.48 3.19
CA THR A 9 29.03 -32.53 2.83
C THR A 9 28.34 -31.33 3.47
N ALA A 10 27.65 -30.52 2.65
CA ALA A 10 26.78 -29.47 3.16
C ALA A 10 25.70 -30.11 4.04
N GLU A 11 25.56 -29.64 5.28
CA GLU A 11 24.48 -30.09 6.15
C GLU A 11 23.12 -29.74 5.52
N PRO A 12 22.12 -30.64 5.60
CA PRO A 12 20.77 -30.32 5.17
C PRO A 12 20.21 -29.20 6.05
N VAL A 13 19.87 -28.06 5.42
CA VAL A 13 19.19 -26.94 6.07
C VAL A 13 17.89 -27.47 6.65
N ARG A 14 17.80 -27.60 7.98
CA ARG A 14 16.52 -27.90 8.64
C ARG A 14 15.54 -26.76 8.32
N PRO A 15 14.28 -27.06 7.96
CA PRO A 15 13.29 -26.01 7.74
C PRO A 15 13.16 -25.17 9.02
N ARG A 16 13.43 -23.86 8.92
CA ARG A 16 13.20 -22.91 10.01
C ARG A 16 11.72 -22.97 10.38
N ARG A 17 11.42 -23.31 11.64
CA ARG A 17 10.04 -23.34 12.17
C ARG A 17 9.43 -21.94 12.38
N GLY A 18 10.18 -20.87 12.13
CA GLY A 18 9.72 -19.49 12.28
C GLY A 18 10.29 -18.57 11.21
N PHE A 19 9.95 -17.29 11.31
CA PHE A 19 10.40 -16.24 10.39
C PHE A 19 11.88 -15.91 10.60
N PRO A 20 12.52 -15.23 9.64
CA PRO A 20 13.88 -14.73 9.81
C PRO A 20 14.06 -13.94 11.12
N GLU A 21 15.28 -13.96 11.64
CA GLU A 21 15.62 -13.07 12.76
C GLU A 21 15.53 -11.60 12.31
N GLY A 22 14.99 -10.74 13.16
CA GLY A 22 14.75 -9.33 12.82
C GLY A 22 13.52 -9.09 11.92
N TYR A 23 12.66 -10.09 11.70
CA TYR A 23 11.43 -9.92 10.93
C TYR A 23 10.52 -8.85 11.53
N LEU A 24 10.07 -7.90 10.71
CA LEU A 24 9.19 -6.82 11.13
C LEU A 24 7.74 -7.30 11.15
N TRP A 25 7.25 -7.60 12.35
CA TRP A 25 5.85 -7.86 12.60
C TRP A 25 5.11 -6.54 12.85
N GLY A 26 4.25 -6.13 11.93
CA GLY A 26 3.59 -4.83 11.99
C GLY A 26 2.10 -4.84 11.68
N ALA A 27 1.51 -3.66 11.77
CA ALA A 27 0.18 -3.36 11.28
C ALA A 27 0.17 -1.97 10.64
N GLY A 28 -0.78 -1.74 9.75
CA GLY A 28 -0.93 -0.49 9.02
C GLY A 28 -2.16 0.31 9.41
N THR A 29 -2.09 1.62 9.22
CA THR A 29 -3.23 2.53 9.03
C THR A 29 -2.87 3.57 7.98
N SER A 30 -3.87 4.27 7.46
CA SER A 30 -3.68 5.52 6.71
C SER A 30 -4.30 6.71 7.45
N ALA A 31 -3.68 7.88 7.27
CA ALA A 31 -4.17 9.15 7.78
C ALA A 31 -5.63 9.38 7.39
N LEU A 32 -5.90 9.27 6.09
CA LEU A 32 -7.23 9.43 5.51
C LEU A 32 -8.29 8.58 6.21
N GLN A 33 -8.00 7.29 6.42
CA GLN A 33 -9.03 6.35 6.85
C GLN A 33 -9.20 6.28 8.36
N HIS A 34 -8.21 6.72 9.16
CA HIS A 34 -8.20 6.45 10.61
C HIS A 34 -8.04 7.70 11.49
N GLU A 35 -7.44 8.79 11.01
CA GLU A 35 -7.17 9.97 11.86
C GLU A 35 -8.45 10.64 12.38
N GLY A 36 -9.40 10.88 11.49
CA GLY A 36 -10.46 11.86 11.73
C GLY A 36 -9.92 13.28 11.89
N SER A 37 -10.79 14.20 12.29
CA SER A 37 -10.46 15.62 12.47
C SER A 37 -9.73 16.23 11.26
N PRO A 38 -10.28 16.12 10.04
CA PRO A 38 -9.56 16.44 8.80
C PRO A 38 -9.18 17.92 8.66
N LEU A 39 -9.91 18.82 9.34
CA LEU A 39 -9.69 20.27 9.29
C LEU A 39 -9.11 20.84 10.61
N ALA A 40 -8.72 19.97 11.55
CA ALA A 40 -8.20 20.43 12.83
C ALA A 40 -6.84 21.13 12.68
N ASP A 41 -6.57 22.06 13.59
CA ASP A 41 -5.26 22.70 13.76
C ASP A 41 -4.67 23.34 12.49
N GLY A 42 -5.54 23.89 11.63
CA GLY A 42 -5.14 24.62 10.43
C GLY A 42 -4.88 23.76 9.21
N ALA A 43 -5.29 22.49 9.24
CA ALA A 43 -5.32 21.60 8.08
C ALA A 43 -6.28 22.10 6.99
N GLY A 44 -5.90 21.87 5.74
CA GLY A 44 -6.72 22.14 4.55
C GLY A 44 -7.59 20.95 4.16
N GLN A 45 -8.52 21.19 3.24
CA GLN A 45 -9.35 20.13 2.68
C GLN A 45 -8.52 19.25 1.75
N SER A 46 -8.61 17.93 1.88
CA SER A 46 -8.14 17.02 0.83
C SER A 46 -9.17 16.86 -0.27
N ILE A 47 -8.77 16.34 -1.44
CA ILE A 47 -9.69 15.93 -2.49
C ILE A 47 -10.75 14.96 -1.94
N MET A 48 -10.33 14.04 -1.07
CA MET A 48 -11.22 13.05 -0.47
C MET A 48 -12.22 13.68 0.51
N TYR A 49 -11.83 14.74 1.23
CA TYR A 49 -12.74 15.50 2.08
C TYR A 49 -13.88 16.08 1.25
N ARG A 50 -13.58 16.78 0.15
CA ARG A 50 -14.61 17.35 -0.74
C ARG A 50 -15.51 16.25 -1.33
N TRP A 51 -14.91 15.13 -1.74
CA TRP A 51 -15.66 14.01 -2.31
C TRP A 51 -16.61 13.35 -1.30
N ALA A 52 -16.13 13.03 -0.09
CA ALA A 52 -16.95 12.40 0.95
C ALA A 52 -18.11 13.30 1.42
N HIS A 53 -17.94 14.62 1.34
CA HIS A 53 -18.99 15.60 1.67
C HIS A 53 -19.93 15.92 0.51
N THR A 54 -19.73 15.31 -0.66
CA THR A 54 -20.65 15.42 -1.79
C THR A 54 -21.83 14.44 -1.60
N PRO A 55 -23.09 14.90 -1.69
CA PRO A 55 -24.26 14.04 -1.48
C PRO A 55 -24.24 12.79 -2.37
N GLY A 56 -24.46 11.62 -1.75
CA GLY A 56 -24.57 10.33 -2.45
C GLY A 56 -23.25 9.59 -2.70
N ARG A 57 -22.09 10.16 -2.33
CA ARG A 57 -20.78 9.49 -2.47
C ARG A 57 -20.45 8.53 -1.34
N VAL A 58 -20.87 8.88 -0.13
CA VAL A 58 -20.78 8.02 1.06
C VAL A 58 -22.17 7.81 1.67
N PRO A 59 -22.41 6.68 2.36
CA PRO A 59 -23.64 6.51 3.13
C PRO A 59 -23.83 7.65 4.14
N ALA A 60 -25.08 8.07 4.34
CA ALA A 60 -25.40 9.21 5.21
C ALA A 60 -24.85 9.01 6.63
N GLY A 61 -24.08 10.00 7.11
CA GLY A 61 -23.43 9.97 8.43
C GLY A 61 -22.26 8.99 8.55
N GLN A 62 -21.69 8.54 7.42
CA GLN A 62 -20.52 7.66 7.37
C GLN A 62 -19.37 8.28 6.56
N ASP A 63 -19.18 9.59 6.67
CA ASP A 63 -17.92 10.24 6.31
C ASP A 63 -16.79 9.84 7.28
N PHE A 64 -15.60 10.40 7.05
CA PHE A 64 -14.41 10.12 7.84
C PHE A 64 -14.05 11.21 8.85
N ASP A 65 -14.95 12.17 9.14
CA ASP A 65 -14.65 13.31 10.02
C ASP A 65 -14.27 12.86 11.44
N VAL A 66 -14.83 11.73 11.88
CA VAL A 66 -14.45 11.09 13.14
C VAL A 66 -13.64 9.82 12.89
N SER A 67 -14.16 8.89 12.07
CA SER A 67 -13.57 7.56 11.86
C SER A 67 -13.15 6.88 13.19
N ALA A 68 -11.89 6.43 13.30
CA ALA A 68 -11.30 5.89 14.50
C ALA A 68 -10.80 6.98 15.48
N ASP A 69 -10.86 8.26 15.13
CA ASP A 69 -10.39 9.37 15.98
C ASP A 69 -8.92 9.23 16.41
N PHE A 70 -8.09 8.61 15.54
CA PHE A 70 -6.69 8.34 15.84
C PHE A 70 -5.90 9.64 16.08
N TYR A 71 -6.27 10.75 15.44
CA TYR A 71 -5.63 12.06 15.64
C TYR A 71 -5.55 12.47 17.12
N ARG A 72 -6.62 12.22 17.88
CA ARG A 72 -6.69 12.56 19.31
C ARG A 72 -6.25 11.43 20.23
N ARG A 73 -6.19 10.19 19.72
CA ARG A 73 -6.10 8.97 20.53
C ARG A 73 -4.86 8.12 20.25
N PHE A 74 -3.99 8.53 19.33
CA PHE A 74 -2.84 7.74 18.91
C PHE A 74 -1.99 7.22 20.06
N ARG A 75 -1.87 7.95 21.19
CA ARG A 75 -1.12 7.48 22.37
C ARG A 75 -1.75 6.23 23.00
N ASP A 76 -3.07 6.16 23.05
CA ASP A 76 -3.79 4.96 23.52
C ASP A 76 -3.64 3.83 22.51
N ASP A 77 -3.73 4.16 21.22
CA ASP A 77 -3.61 3.18 20.14
C ASP A 77 -2.18 2.61 20.05
N VAL A 78 -1.13 3.39 20.29
CA VAL A 78 0.26 2.91 20.41
C VAL A 78 0.45 2.00 21.62
N ARG A 79 -0.23 2.25 22.75
CA ARG A 79 -0.24 1.31 23.87
C ARG A 79 -0.89 -0.03 23.47
N LEU A 80 -1.95 -0.01 22.66
CA LEU A 80 -2.54 -1.23 22.11
C LEU A 80 -1.57 -1.97 21.17
N MET A 81 -0.85 -1.24 20.31
CA MET A 81 0.20 -1.84 19.47
C MET A 81 1.24 -2.59 20.31
N ARG A 82 1.71 -1.98 21.41
CA ARG A 82 2.64 -2.63 22.36
C ARG A 82 2.02 -3.85 23.04
N GLN A 83 0.73 -3.79 23.41
CA GLN A 83 0.02 -4.93 24.00
C GLN A 83 -0.13 -6.10 23.02
N ILE A 84 -0.36 -5.81 21.74
CA ILE A 84 -0.35 -6.82 20.65
C ILE A 84 1.08 -7.32 20.40
N GLY A 85 2.08 -6.51 20.69
CA GLY A 85 3.50 -6.87 20.55
C GLY A 85 4.09 -6.48 19.19
N LEU A 86 3.48 -5.52 18.49
CA LEU A 86 4.00 -5.05 17.20
C LEU A 86 5.44 -4.56 17.34
N ARG A 87 6.23 -4.76 16.28
CA ARG A 87 7.63 -4.32 16.17
C ARG A 87 7.79 -3.18 15.19
N ALA A 88 6.82 -2.98 14.30
CA ALA A 88 6.78 -1.86 13.38
C ALA A 88 5.34 -1.39 13.17
N TYR A 89 5.18 -0.12 12.79
CA TYR A 89 3.88 0.47 12.46
C TYR A 89 3.99 1.28 11.18
N ASN A 90 3.16 0.92 10.19
CA ASN A 90 3.03 1.66 8.93
C ASN A 90 1.89 2.68 9.09
N PHE A 91 2.23 3.96 9.07
CA PHE A 91 1.27 5.06 9.06
C PHE A 91 1.50 5.93 7.84
N SER A 92 0.47 6.67 7.40
CA SER A 92 0.66 7.71 6.41
C SER A 92 0.55 9.11 7.01
N THR A 93 1.12 10.08 6.30
CA THR A 93 0.96 11.51 6.59
C THR A 93 -0.09 12.12 5.66
N ALA A 94 -0.98 12.97 6.21
CA ALA A 94 -1.94 13.72 5.42
C ALA A 94 -1.30 14.98 4.82
N TRP A 95 -1.20 15.03 3.50
CA TRP A 95 -0.60 16.18 2.79
C TRP A 95 -1.33 17.48 3.15
N SER A 96 -2.67 17.50 3.13
CA SER A 96 -3.45 18.69 3.47
C SER A 96 -3.34 19.11 4.94
N ARG A 97 -2.87 18.22 5.84
CA ARG A 97 -2.59 18.60 7.22
C ARG A 97 -1.28 19.39 7.33
N ILE A 98 -0.26 19.00 6.57
CA ILE A 98 1.11 19.55 6.65
C ILE A 98 1.30 20.76 5.73
N VAL A 99 0.75 20.70 4.52
CA VAL A 99 0.77 21.81 3.54
C VAL A 99 -0.68 22.04 3.10
N PRO A 100 -1.46 22.87 3.83
CA PRO A 100 -2.90 22.99 3.65
C PRO A 100 -3.37 23.31 2.24
N ASP A 101 -2.67 24.21 1.55
CA ASP A 101 -3.00 24.63 0.18
C ASP A 101 -2.25 23.79 -0.88
N GLY A 102 -1.60 22.69 -0.45
CA GLY A 102 -0.73 21.81 -1.22
C GLY A 102 0.63 22.37 -1.60
N ARG A 103 0.83 23.67 -1.45
CA ARG A 103 2.11 24.34 -1.67
C ARG A 103 2.33 25.48 -0.68
N GLY A 104 3.60 25.86 -0.52
CA GLY A 104 3.98 27.08 0.17
C GLY A 104 3.88 26.96 1.69
N ARG A 105 2.77 27.42 2.28
CA ARG A 105 2.65 27.54 3.74
C ARG A 105 2.67 26.17 4.40
N ILE A 106 3.65 25.95 5.27
CA ILE A 106 3.74 24.78 6.15
C ILE A 106 2.86 25.02 7.38
N ASN A 107 2.11 24.01 7.80
CA ASN A 107 1.36 24.00 9.04
C ASN A 107 2.16 23.30 10.15
N PRO A 108 2.80 24.05 11.08
CA PRO A 108 3.64 23.45 12.12
C PRO A 108 2.86 22.52 13.04
N ARG A 109 1.58 22.81 13.35
CA ARG A 109 0.76 21.94 14.20
C ARG A 109 0.47 20.59 13.55
N GLY A 110 0.33 20.58 12.23
CA GLY A 110 0.18 19.34 11.46
C GLY A 110 1.41 18.46 11.57
N LEU A 111 2.61 19.06 11.49
CA LEU A 111 3.87 18.37 11.70
C LEU A 111 4.05 17.90 13.15
N ASP A 112 3.68 18.72 14.14
CA ASP A 112 3.80 18.37 15.56
C ASP A 112 3.00 17.12 15.95
N PHE A 113 1.88 16.85 15.26
CA PHE A 113 1.14 15.60 15.43
C PHE A 113 1.97 14.38 15.02
N TYR A 114 2.52 14.37 13.80
CA TYR A 114 3.34 13.25 13.32
C TYR A 114 4.66 13.15 14.08
N ASP A 115 5.23 14.29 14.49
CA ASP A 115 6.41 14.36 15.35
C ASP A 115 6.17 13.61 16.67
N ALA A 116 5.05 13.92 17.34
CA ALA A 116 4.67 13.27 18.59
C ALA A 116 4.29 11.79 18.39
N LEU A 117 3.68 11.43 17.25
CA LEU A 117 3.39 10.03 16.91
C LEU A 117 4.68 9.22 16.81
N VAL A 118 5.67 9.71 16.07
CA VAL A 118 6.95 9.03 15.89
C VAL A 118 7.68 8.88 17.23
N ASP A 119 7.72 9.92 18.07
CA ASP A 119 8.31 9.81 19.41
C ASP A 119 7.59 8.75 20.26
N THR A 120 6.26 8.76 20.26
CA THR A 120 5.46 7.80 21.03
C THR A 120 5.68 6.35 20.55
N LEU A 121 5.86 6.14 19.23
CA LEU A 121 6.19 4.83 18.67
C LEU A 121 7.57 4.35 19.14
N LEU A 122 8.57 5.22 19.09
CA LEU A 122 9.94 4.89 19.49
C LEU A 122 10.05 4.63 21.00
N GLU A 123 9.36 5.42 21.83
CA GLU A 123 9.23 5.18 23.28
C GLU A 123 8.57 3.83 23.60
N ALA A 124 7.70 3.35 22.70
CA ALA A 124 7.07 2.04 22.79
C ALA A 124 7.88 0.91 22.15
N GLU A 125 9.10 1.20 21.66
CA GLU A 125 9.99 0.27 20.94
C GLU A 125 9.38 -0.30 19.65
N ILE A 126 8.58 0.53 18.96
CA ILE A 126 7.94 0.21 17.69
C ILE A 126 8.61 1.04 16.59
N ALA A 127 9.13 0.35 15.56
CA ALA A 127 9.77 1.01 14.42
C ALA A 127 8.74 1.78 13.57
N PRO A 128 8.89 3.10 13.39
CA PRO A 128 8.04 3.88 12.50
C PRO A 128 8.36 3.59 11.02
N LEU A 129 7.31 3.28 10.25
CA LEU A 129 7.31 3.25 8.79
C LEU A 129 6.33 4.32 8.30
N CYS A 130 6.82 5.29 7.53
CA CYS A 130 6.04 6.45 7.10
C CYS A 130 5.74 6.39 5.60
N ASN A 131 4.45 6.30 5.25
CA ASN A 131 3.95 6.45 3.88
C ASN A 131 3.57 7.92 3.61
N LEU A 132 4.19 8.55 2.62
CA LEU A 132 3.98 9.99 2.41
C LEU A 132 2.62 10.32 1.77
N TYR A 133 2.02 9.41 1.01
CA TYR A 133 0.85 9.72 0.19
C TYR A 133 -0.14 8.56 0.03
N VAL A 134 -1.38 8.79 0.47
CA VAL A 134 -2.49 7.84 0.40
C VAL A 134 -3.78 8.58 -0.01
N PHE A 135 -3.94 8.81 -1.33
CA PHE A 135 -5.18 9.30 -1.96
C PHE A 135 -5.68 10.70 -1.54
N ASP A 136 -4.91 11.45 -0.76
CA ASP A 136 -5.41 12.57 0.04
C ASP A 136 -4.73 13.92 -0.27
N HIS A 137 -4.39 14.15 -1.54
CA HIS A 137 -3.76 15.43 -1.92
C HIS A 137 -4.71 16.62 -1.63
N PRO A 138 -4.17 17.82 -1.35
CA PRO A 138 -4.98 18.98 -1.03
C PRO A 138 -5.89 19.38 -2.19
N ALA A 139 -7.12 19.74 -1.88
CA ALA A 139 -8.15 19.96 -2.88
C ALA A 139 -7.83 21.15 -3.79
N GLU A 140 -7.08 22.13 -3.29
CA GLU A 140 -6.54 23.27 -4.04
C GLU A 140 -5.58 22.85 -5.16
N LEU A 141 -5.00 21.65 -5.08
CA LEU A 141 -4.20 21.07 -6.16
C LEU A 141 -5.09 20.37 -7.19
N GLU A 142 -6.19 19.73 -6.79
CA GLU A 142 -7.19 19.21 -7.74
C GLU A 142 -7.80 20.34 -8.57
N ASP A 143 -8.07 21.51 -7.95
CA ASP A 143 -8.54 22.72 -8.64
C ASP A 143 -7.56 23.22 -9.72
N ARG A 144 -6.31 22.74 -9.69
CA ARG A 144 -5.24 23.04 -10.66
C ARG A 144 -4.96 21.90 -11.62
N GLY A 145 -5.89 20.95 -11.72
CA GLY A 145 -5.83 19.78 -12.59
C GLY A 145 -5.41 18.49 -11.89
N GLY A 146 -5.09 18.53 -10.59
CA GLY A 146 -4.68 17.36 -9.83
C GLY A 146 -3.53 16.62 -10.50
N TRP A 147 -3.51 15.30 -10.42
CA TRP A 147 -2.46 14.49 -11.03
C TRP A 147 -2.42 14.48 -12.56
N LEU A 148 -3.38 15.11 -13.27
CA LEU A 148 -3.21 15.41 -14.70
C LEU A 148 -2.24 16.59 -14.91
N ASN A 149 -2.06 17.44 -13.91
CA ASN A 149 -1.07 18.50 -13.91
C ASN A 149 0.30 17.92 -13.52
N ARG A 150 1.26 18.02 -14.45
CA ARG A 150 2.63 17.55 -14.27
C ARG A 150 3.33 18.16 -13.06
N ASP A 151 3.01 19.41 -12.69
CA ASP A 151 3.65 20.09 -11.56
C ASP A 151 3.36 19.40 -10.21
N MET A 152 2.31 18.55 -10.12
CA MET A 152 2.06 17.71 -8.95
C MET A 152 3.27 16.89 -8.53
N ALA A 153 4.06 16.39 -9.49
CA ALA A 153 5.24 15.59 -9.19
C ALA A 153 6.27 16.40 -8.37
N ARG A 154 6.44 17.69 -8.69
CA ARG A 154 7.34 18.58 -7.93
C ARG A 154 6.71 19.00 -6.61
N TRP A 155 5.43 19.37 -6.58
CA TRP A 155 4.76 19.78 -5.35
C TRP A 155 4.72 18.66 -4.31
N PHE A 156 4.55 17.42 -4.77
CA PHE A 156 4.66 16.25 -3.93
C PHE A 156 6.08 16.10 -3.35
N SER A 157 7.13 16.31 -4.16
CA SER A 157 8.51 16.30 -3.69
C SER A 157 8.83 17.42 -2.70
N ASP A 158 8.27 18.61 -2.89
CA ASP A 158 8.42 19.74 -1.97
C ASP A 158 7.79 19.39 -0.60
N TYR A 159 6.59 18.80 -0.62
CA TYR A 159 5.93 18.28 0.58
C TYR A 159 6.74 17.16 1.24
N ALA A 160 7.21 16.18 0.48
CA ALA A 160 8.04 15.09 0.99
C ALA A 160 9.29 15.61 1.70
N SER A 161 9.94 16.64 1.14
CA SER A 161 11.12 17.28 1.73
C SER A 161 10.83 17.88 3.10
N VAL A 162 9.67 18.52 3.29
CA VAL A 162 9.23 19.05 4.59
C VAL A 162 9.06 17.94 5.62
N VAL A 163 8.49 16.79 5.23
CA VAL A 163 8.32 15.64 6.12
C VAL A 163 9.66 15.00 6.47
N TYR A 164 10.55 14.85 5.49
CA TYR A 164 11.91 14.34 5.71
C TYR A 164 12.72 15.23 6.64
N GLU A 165 12.62 16.55 6.51
CA GLU A 165 13.31 17.49 7.41
C GLU A 165 12.86 17.32 8.87
N ARG A 166 11.56 17.07 9.08
CA ARG A 166 11.00 16.96 10.44
C ARG A 166 11.22 15.61 11.10
N LEU A 167 11.14 14.51 10.34
CA LEU A 167 11.08 13.14 10.89
C LEU A 167 12.23 12.23 10.41
N GLY A 168 13.04 12.69 9.44
CA GLY A 168 14.12 11.96 8.78
C GLY A 168 15.28 11.55 9.67
N ASP A 169 15.39 12.10 10.88
CA ASP A 169 16.43 11.75 11.83
C ASP A 169 16.17 10.41 12.54
N ARG A 170 14.90 9.94 12.56
CA ARG A 170 14.46 8.80 13.38
C ARG A 170 13.47 7.82 12.72
N VAL A 171 12.81 8.19 11.62
CA VAL A 171 11.99 7.24 10.85
C VAL A 171 12.89 6.21 10.14
N GLN A 172 12.56 4.92 10.25
CA GLN A 172 13.43 3.85 9.78
C GLN A 172 13.13 3.41 8.34
N TYR A 173 11.86 3.50 7.94
CA TYR A 173 11.38 3.05 6.66
C TYR A 173 10.40 4.06 6.08
N TRP A 174 10.52 4.32 4.78
CA TRP A 174 9.75 5.30 4.05
C TRP A 174 9.13 4.67 2.82
N THR A 175 7.84 4.92 2.60
CA THR A 175 7.23 4.72 1.29
C THR A 175 6.81 6.07 0.72
N THR A 176 7.13 6.26 -0.56
CA THR A 176 6.76 7.49 -1.26
C THR A 176 5.25 7.60 -1.45
N MET A 177 4.61 6.51 -1.87
CA MET A 177 3.20 6.52 -2.21
C MET A 177 2.64 5.10 -2.14
N CYS A 178 1.38 5.01 -1.71
CA CYS A 178 0.54 3.82 -1.80
C CYS A 178 -0.06 3.68 -3.21
N GLU A 179 0.19 2.52 -3.84
CA GLU A 179 -0.50 2.00 -5.01
C GLU A 179 -0.71 2.99 -6.17
N PRO A 180 0.36 3.54 -6.78
CA PRO A 180 0.23 4.54 -7.87
C PRO A 180 -0.66 4.05 -9.01
N ARG A 181 -0.57 2.76 -9.35
CA ARG A 181 -1.37 2.16 -10.41
C ARG A 181 -2.84 2.00 -10.03
N PHE A 182 -3.14 1.58 -8.82
CA PHE A 182 -4.52 1.50 -8.36
C PHE A 182 -5.13 2.91 -8.31
N LEU A 183 -4.42 3.89 -7.74
CA LEU A 183 -4.85 5.28 -7.67
C LEU A 183 -5.19 5.88 -9.04
N SER A 184 -4.31 5.68 -10.04
CA SER A 184 -4.60 6.14 -11.40
C SER A 184 -5.80 5.41 -12.01
N HIS A 185 -5.95 4.10 -11.75
CA HIS A 185 -7.08 3.32 -12.24
C HIS A 185 -8.41 3.81 -11.68
N VAL A 186 -8.54 3.87 -10.35
CA VAL A 186 -9.83 4.12 -9.70
C VAL A 186 -10.25 5.58 -9.78
N GLY A 187 -9.28 6.50 -9.79
CA GLY A 187 -9.55 7.94 -9.86
C GLY A 187 -9.77 8.46 -11.29
N HIS A 188 -9.09 7.87 -12.28
CA HIS A 188 -9.04 8.43 -13.62
C HIS A 188 -9.56 7.53 -14.74
N VAL A 189 -9.72 6.23 -14.50
CA VAL A 189 -10.21 5.31 -15.54
C VAL A 189 -11.56 4.69 -15.20
N VAL A 190 -11.73 4.17 -13.99
CA VAL A 190 -13.02 3.65 -13.50
C VAL A 190 -13.90 4.77 -12.97
N GLY A 191 -13.30 5.77 -12.35
CA GLY A 191 -14.01 6.85 -11.69
C GLY A 191 -14.79 6.42 -10.44
N SER A 192 -14.30 5.39 -9.72
CA SER A 192 -14.90 4.93 -8.44
C SER A 192 -14.37 5.69 -7.22
N HIS A 193 -13.29 6.46 -7.39
CA HIS A 193 -12.68 7.32 -6.39
C HIS A 193 -12.50 8.72 -6.98
N PRO A 194 -12.38 9.78 -6.17
CA PRO A 194 -12.09 11.11 -6.69
C PRO A 194 -10.79 11.12 -7.50
N PRO A 195 -10.71 11.88 -8.60
CA PRO A 195 -11.69 12.85 -9.10
C PRO A 195 -12.81 12.27 -9.98
N GLU A 196 -13.02 10.95 -9.97
CA GLU A 196 -14.10 10.24 -10.68
C GLU A 196 -14.09 10.42 -12.21
N LYS A 197 -12.90 10.51 -12.80
CA LYS A 197 -12.76 10.59 -14.26
C LYS A 197 -12.81 9.20 -14.88
N THR A 198 -13.28 9.12 -16.12
CA THR A 198 -13.39 7.90 -16.92
C THR A 198 -12.65 8.06 -18.25
N ASP A 199 -11.34 8.25 -18.18
CA ASP A 199 -10.43 8.52 -19.30
C ASP A 199 -9.14 7.70 -19.16
N ILE A 200 -8.98 6.68 -20.01
CA ILE A 200 -7.79 5.80 -19.99
C ILE A 200 -6.50 6.54 -20.32
N THR A 201 -6.51 7.45 -21.30
CA THR A 201 -5.31 8.21 -21.68
C THR A 201 -4.90 9.14 -20.54
N GLY A 202 -5.88 9.83 -19.93
CA GLY A 202 -5.67 10.61 -18.73
C GLY A 202 -5.15 9.79 -17.55
N GLY A 203 -5.68 8.58 -17.34
CA GLY A 203 -5.22 7.66 -16.30
C GLY A 203 -3.79 7.16 -16.50
N LEU A 204 -3.38 6.87 -17.73
CA LEU A 204 -1.98 6.54 -18.07
C LEU A 204 -1.05 7.74 -17.83
N ARG A 205 -1.49 8.96 -18.16
CA ARG A 205 -0.74 10.19 -17.88
C ARG A 205 -0.61 10.47 -16.38
N VAL A 206 -1.68 10.25 -15.63
CA VAL A 206 -1.67 10.35 -14.16
C VAL A 206 -0.71 9.33 -13.55
N LEU A 207 -0.71 8.08 -14.02
CA LEU A 207 0.27 7.09 -13.59
C LEU A 207 1.70 7.59 -13.80
N HIS A 208 1.98 8.17 -14.98
CA HIS A 208 3.30 8.73 -15.26
C HIS A 208 3.70 9.84 -14.27
N HIS A 209 2.80 10.80 -13.99
CA HIS A 209 3.09 11.88 -13.03
C HIS A 209 3.23 11.39 -11.58
N LEU A 210 2.46 10.39 -11.18
CA LEU A 210 2.60 9.73 -9.88
C LEU A 210 3.99 9.12 -9.74
N LEU A 211 4.41 8.28 -10.70
CA LEU A 211 5.74 7.66 -10.71
C LEU A 211 6.85 8.72 -10.73
N LEU A 212 6.69 9.80 -11.51
CA LEU A 212 7.64 10.92 -11.55
C LEU A 212 7.76 11.60 -10.18
N GLY A 213 6.63 11.78 -9.48
CA GLY A 213 6.60 12.26 -8.11
C GLY A 213 7.35 11.34 -7.14
N GLN A 214 7.24 10.01 -7.28
CA GLN A 214 8.03 9.06 -6.47
C GLN A 214 9.52 9.25 -6.73
N GLY A 215 9.92 9.34 -8.00
CA GLY A 215 11.31 9.57 -8.38
C GLY A 215 11.90 10.83 -7.75
N HIS A 216 11.17 11.95 -7.85
CA HIS A 216 11.59 13.20 -7.22
C HIS A 216 11.65 13.10 -5.68
N ALA A 217 10.68 12.46 -5.03
CA ALA A 217 10.71 12.25 -3.58
C ALA A 217 11.90 11.38 -3.14
N VAL A 218 12.25 10.33 -3.91
CA VAL A 218 13.46 9.53 -3.65
C VAL A 218 14.73 10.38 -3.80
N GLN A 219 14.82 11.20 -4.86
CA GLN A 219 15.96 12.12 -5.03
C GLN A 219 16.07 13.11 -3.87
N ALA A 220 14.95 13.69 -3.43
CA ALA A 220 14.89 14.61 -2.29
C ALA A 220 15.31 13.92 -0.98
N PHE A 221 14.87 12.69 -0.74
CA PHE A 221 15.28 11.88 0.42
C PHE A 221 16.80 11.71 0.49
N ARG A 222 17.43 11.37 -0.64
CA ARG A 222 18.90 11.18 -0.72
C ARG A 222 19.65 12.50 -0.57
N ALA A 223 19.15 13.58 -1.19
CA ALA A 223 19.78 14.89 -1.12
C ALA A 223 19.67 15.54 0.27
N GLY A 224 18.54 15.34 0.97
CA GLY A 224 18.25 15.93 2.27
C GLY A 224 18.92 15.23 3.46
N GLY A 225 19.57 14.07 3.25
CA GLY A 225 20.28 13.35 4.31
C GLY A 225 19.37 12.66 5.33
N ALA A 226 18.09 12.45 5.00
CA ALA A 226 17.18 11.67 5.83
C ALA A 226 17.71 10.23 5.97
N LYS A 227 17.54 9.67 7.17
CA LYS A 227 17.97 8.32 7.52
C LYS A 227 16.88 7.30 7.17
N GLY A 228 17.29 6.04 7.15
CA GLY A 228 16.41 4.92 6.91
C GLY A 228 16.47 4.41 5.47
N ARG A 229 15.46 3.63 5.12
CA ARG A 229 15.30 3.00 3.80
C ARG A 229 14.07 3.55 3.11
N ILE A 230 14.11 3.75 1.80
CA ILE A 230 12.98 4.28 1.02
C ILE A 230 12.58 3.34 -0.12
N GLY A 231 11.27 3.17 -0.33
CA GLY A 231 10.68 2.34 -1.37
C GLY A 231 9.37 2.89 -1.93
N GLY A 232 8.82 2.18 -2.91
CA GLY A 232 7.41 2.33 -3.34
C GLY A 232 6.54 1.25 -2.70
N GLN A 233 5.25 1.52 -2.51
CA GLN A 233 4.24 0.55 -2.08
C GLN A 233 3.32 0.26 -3.26
N HIS A 234 3.22 -1.01 -3.68
CA HIS A 234 2.48 -1.41 -4.88
C HIS A 234 1.58 -2.60 -4.59
N LEU A 235 0.32 -2.49 -5.03
CA LEU A 235 -0.59 -3.62 -5.12
C LEU A 235 -0.08 -4.60 -6.17
N LEU A 236 0.21 -5.83 -5.74
CA LEU A 236 0.65 -6.89 -6.64
C LEU A 236 -0.46 -7.91 -6.83
N ILE A 237 -0.90 -8.08 -8.08
CA ILE A 237 -2.03 -8.95 -8.41
C ILE A 237 -1.54 -10.07 -9.30
N PRO A 238 -1.39 -11.32 -8.80
CA PRO A 238 -1.11 -12.46 -9.66
C PRO A 238 -2.18 -12.61 -10.74
N VAL A 239 -1.74 -12.70 -11.99
CA VAL A 239 -2.61 -12.87 -13.15
C VAL A 239 -2.34 -14.23 -13.80
N ALA A 240 -3.38 -15.01 -14.02
CA ALA A 240 -3.32 -16.27 -14.76
C ALA A 240 -4.28 -16.26 -15.95
N ALA A 241 -3.92 -16.93 -17.04
CA ALA A 241 -4.84 -17.19 -18.14
C ALA A 241 -5.95 -18.17 -17.70
N ALA A 242 -7.16 -18.00 -18.24
CA ALA A 242 -8.31 -18.86 -17.93
C ALA A 242 -8.26 -20.24 -18.61
N SER A 243 -7.41 -20.39 -19.62
CA SER A 243 -7.16 -21.64 -20.33
C SER A 243 -5.84 -21.55 -21.10
N ASP A 244 -5.43 -22.67 -21.72
CA ASP A 244 -4.27 -22.72 -22.61
C ASP A 244 -4.54 -22.15 -24.02
N ASP A 245 -5.68 -21.49 -24.23
CA ASP A 245 -5.98 -20.76 -25.48
C ASP A 245 -5.02 -19.56 -25.61
N GLU A 246 -4.34 -19.45 -26.75
CA GLU A 246 -3.37 -18.37 -27.02
C GLU A 246 -3.99 -16.97 -26.82
N ARG A 247 -5.29 -16.81 -27.03
CA ARG A 247 -6.00 -15.55 -26.80
C ARG A 247 -6.14 -15.23 -25.32
N ASP A 248 -6.44 -16.23 -24.49
CA ASP A 248 -6.52 -16.08 -23.03
C ASP A 248 -5.14 -15.79 -22.44
N ILE A 249 -4.08 -16.43 -22.96
CA ILE A 249 -2.69 -16.15 -22.59
C ILE A 249 -2.30 -14.71 -22.94
N ALA A 250 -2.52 -14.29 -24.19
CA ALA A 250 -2.21 -12.92 -24.61
C ALA A 250 -3.04 -11.87 -23.84
N ALA A 251 -4.29 -12.20 -23.46
CA ALA A 251 -5.09 -11.33 -22.61
C ALA A 251 -4.54 -11.22 -21.18
N ALA A 252 -4.10 -12.34 -20.59
CA ALA A 252 -3.45 -12.35 -19.29
C ALA A 252 -2.16 -11.54 -19.28
N GLU A 253 -1.32 -11.64 -20.33
CA GLU A 253 -0.10 -10.84 -20.48
C GLU A 253 -0.38 -9.34 -20.50
N ARG A 254 -1.40 -8.89 -21.24
CA ARG A 254 -1.80 -7.47 -21.28
C ARG A 254 -2.32 -6.98 -19.93
N VAL A 255 -3.09 -7.80 -19.22
CA VAL A 255 -3.62 -7.46 -17.89
C VAL A 255 -2.50 -7.41 -16.84
N ASP A 256 -1.58 -8.38 -16.84
CA ASP A 256 -0.41 -8.38 -15.96
C ASP A 256 0.45 -7.14 -16.19
N ALA A 257 0.71 -6.82 -17.47
CA ALA A 257 1.46 -5.62 -17.80
C ALA A 257 0.76 -4.36 -17.29
N TYR A 258 -0.57 -4.28 -17.41
CA TYR A 258 -1.33 -3.12 -17.00
C TYR A 258 -1.43 -2.97 -15.48
N LEU A 259 -1.65 -4.06 -14.75
CA LEU A 259 -1.83 -4.02 -13.30
C LEU A 259 -0.50 -3.94 -12.55
N ASN A 260 0.51 -4.68 -12.98
CA ASN A 260 1.75 -4.86 -12.23
C ASN A 260 2.94 -4.13 -12.89
N LEU A 261 3.24 -4.46 -14.16
CA LEU A 261 4.46 -3.97 -14.81
C LEU A 261 4.42 -2.46 -15.10
N SER A 262 3.25 -1.88 -15.34
CA SER A 262 3.06 -0.47 -15.70
C SER A 262 3.59 0.53 -14.66
N ALA A 263 3.68 0.12 -13.40
CA ALA A 263 4.28 0.91 -12.32
C ALA A 263 5.68 0.41 -11.95
N LEU A 264 5.87 -0.91 -11.90
CA LEU A 264 7.12 -1.51 -11.42
C LEU A 264 8.26 -1.43 -12.45
N ASP A 265 8.02 -1.68 -13.74
CA ASP A 265 9.09 -1.61 -14.75
C ASP A 265 9.69 -0.20 -14.89
N PRO A 266 8.91 0.89 -14.89
CA PRO A 266 9.49 2.23 -14.87
C PRO A 266 10.37 2.48 -13.64
N GLN A 267 9.92 2.07 -12.45
CA GLN A 267 10.66 2.29 -11.20
C GLN A 267 11.95 1.45 -11.11
N TRP A 268 11.90 0.20 -11.57
CA TRP A 268 13.01 -0.76 -11.37
C TRP A 268 13.90 -0.94 -12.60
N ARG A 269 13.42 -0.57 -13.79
CA ARG A 269 14.12 -0.76 -15.08
C ARG A 269 14.25 0.54 -15.88
N GLY A 270 13.56 1.62 -15.52
CA GLY A 270 13.58 2.88 -16.26
C GLY A 270 12.94 2.76 -17.64
N ALA A 271 11.96 1.87 -17.81
CA ALA A 271 11.26 1.68 -19.08
C ALA A 271 9.82 1.24 -18.85
N TYR A 272 8.91 1.63 -19.74
CA TYR A 272 7.57 1.06 -19.77
C TYR A 272 7.56 -0.28 -20.54
N PRO A 273 6.68 -1.22 -20.18
CA PRO A 273 6.50 -2.46 -20.94
C PRO A 273 6.05 -2.20 -22.37
N GLN A 274 6.79 -2.72 -23.36
CA GLN A 274 6.47 -2.53 -24.78
C GLN A 274 5.06 -3.04 -25.14
N VAL A 275 4.62 -4.13 -24.51
CA VAL A 275 3.26 -4.67 -24.70
C VAL A 275 2.15 -3.66 -24.39
N LEU A 276 2.37 -2.72 -23.45
CA LEU A 276 1.39 -1.67 -23.15
C LEU A 276 1.41 -0.58 -24.24
N ILE A 277 2.60 -0.20 -24.68
CA ILE A 277 2.76 0.81 -25.73
C ILE A 277 2.10 0.31 -27.01
N ASP A 278 2.36 -0.94 -27.40
CA ASP A 278 1.77 -1.57 -28.57
C ASP A 278 0.26 -1.74 -28.44
N TRP A 279 -0.22 -2.13 -27.25
CA TRP A 279 -1.64 -2.33 -27.00
C TRP A 279 -2.45 -1.04 -27.06
N TYR A 280 -1.98 0.04 -26.41
CA TYR A 280 -2.68 1.32 -26.42
C TYR A 280 -2.45 2.13 -27.69
N GLY A 281 -1.33 1.90 -28.39
CA GLY A 281 -0.99 2.58 -29.63
C GLY A 281 -1.13 4.09 -29.51
N ALA A 282 -2.03 4.70 -30.29
CA ALA A 282 -2.28 6.14 -30.28
C ALA A 282 -2.83 6.68 -28.95
N ALA A 283 -3.39 5.84 -28.08
CA ALA A 283 -3.85 6.24 -26.75
C ALA A 283 -2.73 6.25 -25.70
N TRP A 284 -1.54 5.73 -26.02
CA TRP A 284 -0.38 5.82 -25.15
C TRP A 284 0.07 7.29 -25.02
N PRO A 285 0.20 7.86 -23.81
CA PRO A 285 0.48 9.29 -23.62
C PRO A 285 1.96 9.63 -23.83
N ALA A 286 2.52 9.30 -25.00
CA ALA A 286 3.92 9.52 -25.33
C ALA A 286 4.33 11.00 -25.22
N ASP A 287 3.41 11.91 -25.56
CA ASP A 287 3.59 13.37 -25.44
C ASP A 287 3.75 13.86 -24.00
N GLY A 288 3.32 13.06 -23.02
CA GLY A 288 3.41 13.36 -21.59
C GLY A 288 4.68 12.87 -20.91
N VAL A 289 5.51 12.07 -21.61
CA VAL A 289 6.76 11.50 -21.08
C VAL A 289 7.94 12.38 -21.53
N GLY A 290 8.56 13.08 -20.60
CA GLY A 290 9.74 13.90 -20.86
C GLY A 290 11.02 13.06 -20.97
N ASP A 291 12.03 13.62 -21.64
CA ASP A 291 13.29 12.94 -22.01
C ASP A 291 14.03 12.29 -20.81
N HIS A 292 13.92 12.88 -19.61
CA HIS A 292 14.63 12.44 -18.40
C HIS A 292 13.69 11.87 -17.32
N ASP A 293 12.41 11.66 -17.65
CA ASP A 293 11.43 11.27 -16.65
C ASP A 293 11.66 9.84 -16.19
N LEU A 294 11.97 8.93 -17.10
CA LEU A 294 12.24 7.53 -16.74
C LEU A 294 13.53 7.38 -15.93
N GLU A 295 14.54 8.22 -16.15
CA GLU A 295 15.75 8.28 -15.31
C GLU A 295 15.40 8.75 -13.89
N THR A 296 14.50 9.73 -13.78
CA THR A 296 14.00 10.24 -12.50
C THR A 296 13.16 9.19 -11.77
N ILE A 297 12.22 8.56 -12.47
CA ILE A 297 11.34 7.50 -11.93
C ILE A 297 12.17 6.32 -11.44
N ALA A 298 13.25 5.98 -12.14
CA ALA A 298 14.16 4.89 -11.79
C ALA A 298 15.19 5.25 -10.70
N ALA A 299 14.98 6.35 -9.96
CA ALA A 299 15.83 6.70 -8.82
C ALA A 299 15.94 5.50 -7.84
N PRO A 300 17.16 5.07 -7.43
CA PRO A 300 17.33 3.83 -6.68
C PRO A 300 16.61 3.78 -5.32
N VAL A 301 15.79 2.74 -5.16
CA VAL A 301 15.07 2.39 -3.91
C VAL A 301 15.76 1.25 -3.15
N ASP A 302 15.47 1.15 -1.85
CA ASP A 302 16.10 0.20 -0.93
C ASP A 302 15.28 -1.09 -0.73
N PHE A 303 13.98 -1.06 -1.03
CA PHE A 303 13.05 -2.18 -0.88
C PHE A 303 11.81 -2.01 -1.77
N LEU A 304 11.10 -3.12 -1.99
CA LEU A 304 9.77 -3.15 -2.61
C LEU A 304 8.70 -3.33 -1.52
N GLY A 305 7.82 -2.35 -1.38
CA GLY A 305 6.59 -2.48 -0.60
C GLY A 305 5.53 -3.18 -1.44
N VAL A 306 4.92 -4.23 -0.89
CA VAL A 306 3.89 -5.03 -1.57
C VAL A 306 2.60 -5.00 -0.76
N ASP A 307 1.50 -4.74 -1.45
CA ASP A 307 0.14 -4.95 -0.94
C ASP A 307 -0.47 -6.14 -1.68
N TYR A 308 -1.25 -6.96 -0.97
CA TYR A 308 -1.87 -8.14 -1.56
C TYR A 308 -3.27 -8.39 -0.99
N TYR A 309 -4.23 -8.48 -1.90
CA TYR A 309 -5.64 -8.75 -1.58
C TYR A 309 -6.28 -9.81 -2.47
N LEU A 310 -5.81 -9.96 -3.71
CA LEU A 310 -6.48 -10.82 -4.69
C LEU A 310 -5.55 -11.35 -5.78
N SER A 311 -6.00 -12.46 -6.39
CA SER A 311 -5.46 -13.02 -7.63
C SER A 311 -6.55 -13.04 -8.71
N LEU A 312 -6.16 -12.90 -9.97
CA LEU A 312 -7.07 -12.86 -11.12
C LEU A 312 -6.84 -14.01 -12.10
N THR A 313 -7.95 -14.52 -12.64
CA THR A 313 -7.94 -15.30 -13.88
C THR A 313 -8.54 -14.46 -14.99
N VAL A 314 -7.89 -14.46 -16.16
CA VAL A 314 -8.24 -13.63 -17.32
C VAL A 314 -8.62 -14.51 -18.51
N ARG A 315 -9.82 -14.27 -19.04
CA ARG A 315 -10.31 -14.83 -20.31
C ARG A 315 -10.47 -13.72 -21.33
N HIS A 316 -10.00 -13.95 -22.55
CA HIS A 316 -10.21 -13.06 -23.69
C HIS A 316 -11.70 -12.96 -24.06
N SER A 317 -12.19 -11.75 -24.32
CA SER A 317 -13.48 -11.54 -24.97
C SER A 317 -13.42 -10.46 -26.06
N VAL A 318 -14.25 -10.64 -27.08
CA VAL A 318 -14.25 -9.91 -28.37
C VAL A 318 -15.09 -8.62 -28.37
N SER A 319 -15.68 -8.27 -27.24
CA SER A 319 -16.63 -7.16 -27.08
C SER A 319 -15.99 -5.78 -26.80
N ASP A 320 -14.66 -5.69 -26.61
CA ASP A 320 -13.98 -4.41 -26.34
C ASP A 320 -12.53 -4.43 -26.88
N PRO A 321 -12.22 -3.72 -28.00
CA PRO A 321 -10.87 -3.63 -28.56
C PRO A 321 -9.88 -2.83 -27.70
N THR A 322 -10.36 -1.99 -26.77
CA THR A 322 -9.51 -1.26 -25.80
C THR A 322 -9.25 -2.06 -24.54
N GLY A 323 -10.06 -3.11 -24.31
CA GLY A 323 -9.77 -4.30 -23.51
C GLY A 323 -9.73 -4.14 -22.00
N LEU A 324 -10.31 -3.08 -21.42
CA LEU A 324 -10.34 -2.91 -19.97
C LEU A 324 -11.65 -2.39 -19.39
N PHE A 325 -12.57 -1.81 -20.18
CA PHE A 325 -13.53 -0.85 -19.61
C PHE A 325 -15.02 -1.04 -19.85
N ASN A 326 -15.49 -2.17 -20.39
CA ASN A 326 -16.77 -2.77 -19.96
C ASN A 326 -17.03 -4.06 -20.74
N ALA A 327 -17.11 -5.18 -20.02
CA ALA A 327 -17.64 -6.47 -20.49
C ALA A 327 -16.90 -7.18 -21.66
N GLY A 328 -15.57 -7.12 -21.71
CA GLY A 328 -14.71 -7.82 -22.69
C GLY A 328 -13.52 -8.62 -22.13
N LEU A 329 -13.37 -8.68 -20.82
CA LEU A 329 -12.53 -9.67 -20.11
C LEU A 329 -13.38 -10.19 -18.95
N GLN A 330 -13.50 -11.51 -18.82
CA GLN A 330 -14.04 -12.08 -17.59
C GLN A 330 -12.90 -12.16 -16.60
N MET A 331 -12.76 -11.10 -15.80
CA MET A 331 -11.97 -11.15 -14.57
C MET A 331 -12.84 -11.76 -13.50
N ALA A 332 -12.47 -12.97 -13.09
CA ALA A 332 -13.01 -13.55 -11.88
C ALA A 332 -11.89 -13.56 -10.82
N PRO A 333 -12.21 -13.29 -9.54
CA PRO A 333 -11.36 -13.75 -8.46
C PRO A 333 -11.10 -15.23 -8.69
N VAL A 334 -9.84 -15.65 -8.65
CA VAL A 334 -9.57 -17.08 -8.72
C VAL A 334 -10.20 -17.71 -7.49
N ALA A 335 -11.16 -18.63 -7.68
CA ALA A 335 -11.88 -19.25 -6.58
C ALA A 335 -10.87 -19.89 -5.63
N GLY A 336 -10.90 -19.47 -4.36
CA GLY A 336 -9.98 -19.95 -3.34
C GLY A 336 -8.58 -19.33 -3.35
N ARG A 337 -8.24 -18.39 -4.25
CA ARG A 337 -6.87 -17.86 -4.44
C ARG A 337 -6.63 -16.43 -3.94
N THR A 338 -7.45 -15.98 -2.99
CA THR A 338 -7.10 -14.92 -2.02
C THR A 338 -6.53 -15.59 -0.76
N ASP A 339 -5.60 -16.52 -0.98
CA ASP A 339 -5.08 -17.51 -0.04
C ASP A 339 -3.54 -17.50 -0.03
N ALA A 340 -2.97 -18.42 0.73
CA ALA A 340 -1.53 -18.60 0.86
C ALA A 340 -0.82 -18.71 -0.51
N ASP A 341 -1.40 -19.45 -1.45
CA ASP A 341 -0.78 -19.78 -2.74
C ASP A 341 -0.70 -18.55 -3.67
N GLY A 342 -1.76 -17.74 -3.70
CA GLY A 342 -1.76 -16.50 -4.47
C GLY A 342 -0.71 -15.51 -3.97
N LEU A 343 -0.62 -15.31 -2.65
CA LEU A 343 0.41 -14.44 -2.05
C LEU A 343 1.83 -14.98 -2.31
N ARG A 344 2.04 -16.29 -2.14
CA ARG A 344 3.31 -16.93 -2.48
C ARG A 344 3.68 -16.71 -3.95
N THR A 345 2.71 -16.82 -4.85
CA THR A 345 2.90 -16.56 -6.30
C THR A 345 3.33 -15.12 -6.55
N ALA A 346 2.66 -14.15 -5.93
CA ALA A 346 3.00 -12.73 -6.04
C ALA A 346 4.46 -12.46 -5.61
N LEU A 347 4.84 -12.98 -4.43
CA LEU A 347 6.18 -12.77 -3.87
C LEU A 347 7.28 -13.44 -4.71
N ASN A 348 7.05 -14.65 -5.22
CA ASN A 348 7.97 -15.32 -6.16
C ASN A 348 8.08 -14.55 -7.47
N TRP A 349 6.96 -14.05 -8.02
CA TRP A 349 6.96 -13.23 -9.23
C TRP A 349 7.82 -11.97 -9.06
N ALA A 350 7.69 -11.27 -7.93
CA ALA A 350 8.49 -10.08 -7.63
C ALA A 350 9.98 -10.40 -7.53
N ARG A 351 10.35 -11.53 -6.91
CA ARG A 351 11.73 -12.03 -6.87
C ARG A 351 12.29 -12.20 -8.28
N ASP A 352 11.54 -12.89 -9.13
CA ASP A 352 12.01 -13.31 -10.46
C ASP A 352 12.11 -12.12 -11.43
N HIS A 353 11.25 -11.11 -11.28
CA HIS A 353 11.25 -9.94 -12.17
C HIS A 353 12.25 -8.84 -11.78
N TYR A 354 12.60 -8.71 -10.49
CA TYR A 354 13.34 -7.55 -9.96
C TYR A 354 14.60 -7.90 -9.17
N ARG A 355 15.22 -9.05 -9.44
CA ARG A 355 16.50 -9.50 -8.84
C ARG A 355 16.41 -9.70 -7.32
N ASN A 356 15.29 -10.25 -6.83
CA ASN A 356 15.05 -10.54 -5.41
C ASN A 356 15.31 -9.34 -4.48
N PRO A 357 14.60 -8.21 -4.67
CA PRO A 357 14.79 -7.07 -3.79
C PRO A 357 14.29 -7.42 -2.38
N PRO A 358 14.76 -6.71 -1.34
CA PRO A 358 14.12 -6.75 -0.03
C PRO A 358 12.63 -6.39 -0.16
N ILE A 359 11.74 -7.23 0.38
CA ILE A 359 10.30 -7.00 0.35
C ILE A 359 9.77 -6.71 1.76
N LEU A 360 8.91 -5.70 1.85
CA LEU A 360 8.00 -5.51 2.98
C LEU A 360 6.58 -5.74 2.47
N LEU A 361 5.87 -6.71 3.03
CA LEU A 361 4.44 -6.89 2.78
C LEU A 361 3.69 -5.87 3.64
N LEU A 362 3.34 -4.72 3.06
CA LEU A 362 2.87 -3.53 3.77
C LEU A 362 1.36 -3.54 4.02
N GLU A 363 0.61 -4.25 3.19
CA GLU A 363 -0.79 -4.51 3.42
C GLU A 363 -1.18 -5.94 3.05
N VAL A 364 -1.72 -6.63 4.03
CA VAL A 364 -2.44 -7.89 3.84
C VAL A 364 -3.55 -8.00 4.86
N GLY A 365 -4.75 -8.31 4.40
CA GLY A 365 -5.90 -8.42 5.28
C GLY A 365 -7.21 -8.61 4.56
N GLN A 366 -8.27 -8.74 5.35
CA GLN A 366 -9.61 -8.97 4.83
C GLN A 366 -10.64 -8.25 5.69
N ALA A 367 -11.58 -7.58 5.00
CA ALA A 367 -12.79 -7.08 5.64
C ALA A 367 -13.59 -8.26 6.19
N GLY A 368 -14.27 -8.08 7.32
CA GLY A 368 -15.05 -9.15 7.91
C GLY A 368 -16.20 -8.65 8.76
N HIS A 369 -17.25 -9.47 8.84
CA HIS A 369 -18.34 -9.27 9.78
C HIS A 369 -17.90 -9.73 11.17
N ASP A 370 -17.80 -8.78 12.09
CA ASP A 370 -17.40 -9.04 13.46
C ASP A 370 -18.61 -9.39 14.32
N THR A 371 -18.50 -10.41 15.18
CA THR A 371 -19.50 -10.68 16.21
C THR A 371 -19.04 -10.09 17.54
N VAL A 372 -19.76 -9.09 18.04
CA VAL A 372 -19.44 -8.40 19.31
C VAL A 372 -20.25 -9.01 20.46
N ASN A 373 -19.55 -9.60 21.42
CA ASN A 373 -20.11 -10.23 22.62
C ASN A 373 -19.54 -9.53 23.88
N GLY A 374 -20.15 -8.42 24.28
CA GLY A 374 -19.68 -7.62 25.42
C GLY A 374 -18.33 -6.96 25.14
N ASP A 375 -17.28 -7.45 25.81
CA ASP A 375 -15.89 -6.98 25.64
C ASP A 375 -15.06 -7.92 24.76
N GLU A 376 -15.69 -8.92 24.13
CA GLU A 376 -15.06 -9.79 23.15
C GLU A 376 -15.58 -9.52 21.74
N VAL A 377 -14.67 -9.55 20.77
CA VAL A 377 -15.01 -9.49 19.35
C VAL A 377 -14.44 -10.74 18.70
N ASP A 378 -15.33 -11.56 18.15
CA ASP A 378 -14.99 -12.81 17.48
C ASP A 378 -15.01 -12.62 15.97
N ASP A 379 -13.84 -12.83 15.35
CA ASP A 379 -13.56 -12.62 13.94
C ASP A 379 -12.73 -13.77 13.37
N VAL A 380 -13.21 -15.00 13.58
CA VAL A 380 -12.53 -16.25 13.17
C VAL A 380 -12.09 -16.22 11.71
N ALA A 381 -12.92 -15.70 10.80
CA ALA A 381 -12.60 -15.60 9.38
C ALA A 381 -11.31 -14.78 9.14
N ARG A 382 -11.18 -13.61 9.78
CA ARG A 382 -9.98 -12.78 9.70
C ARG A 382 -8.76 -13.50 10.29
N GLN A 383 -8.93 -14.19 11.42
CA GLN A 383 -7.84 -14.98 12.00
C GLN A 383 -7.33 -16.06 11.04
N LEU A 384 -8.24 -16.81 10.39
CA LEU A 384 -7.88 -17.86 9.44
C LEU A 384 -7.22 -17.27 8.19
N HIS A 385 -7.77 -16.18 7.66
CA HIS A 385 -7.15 -15.48 6.53
C HIS A 385 -5.72 -15.03 6.84
N LEU A 386 -5.49 -14.36 7.98
CA LEU A 386 -4.15 -13.94 8.39
C LEU A 386 -3.18 -15.12 8.60
N HIS A 387 -3.68 -16.25 9.11
CA HIS A 387 -2.89 -17.47 9.19
C HIS A 387 -2.42 -17.93 7.81
N ASP A 388 -3.33 -17.99 6.85
CA ASP A 388 -3.01 -18.48 5.49
C ASP A 388 -2.07 -17.52 4.76
N MET A 389 -2.28 -16.21 4.90
CA MET A 389 -1.37 -15.19 4.33
C MET A 389 0.04 -15.32 4.89
N LEU A 390 0.17 -15.47 6.20
CA LEU A 390 1.47 -15.65 6.82
C LEU A 390 2.10 -16.99 6.39
N ALA A 391 1.31 -18.05 6.20
CA ALA A 391 1.77 -19.32 5.65
C ALA A 391 2.33 -19.19 4.22
N GLY A 392 1.61 -18.51 3.34
CA GLY A 392 2.09 -18.21 1.98
C GLY A 392 3.38 -17.37 1.98
N THR A 393 3.46 -16.39 2.88
CA THR A 393 4.67 -15.58 3.07
C THR A 393 5.86 -16.43 3.51
N HIS A 394 5.68 -17.33 4.48
CA HIS A 394 6.75 -18.21 4.96
C HIS A 394 7.20 -19.18 3.88
N GLN A 395 6.28 -19.74 3.10
CA GLN A 395 6.63 -20.56 1.94
C GLN A 395 7.41 -19.77 0.89
N ALA A 396 7.06 -18.52 0.61
CA ALA A 396 7.85 -17.66 -0.28
C ALA A 396 9.27 -17.41 0.26
N ILE A 397 9.43 -17.21 1.57
CA ILE A 397 10.75 -17.12 2.21
C ILE A 397 11.52 -18.44 2.04
N GLN A 398 10.86 -19.59 2.14
CA GLN A 398 11.48 -20.90 1.87
C GLN A 398 11.87 -21.08 0.40
N ASP A 399 11.14 -20.46 -0.53
CA ASP A 399 11.52 -20.38 -1.95
C ASP A 399 12.68 -19.40 -2.21
N GLY A 400 13.16 -18.70 -1.18
CA GLY A 400 14.30 -17.78 -1.28
C GLY A 400 13.93 -16.33 -1.55
N VAL A 401 12.65 -15.94 -1.42
CA VAL A 401 12.25 -14.52 -1.49
C VAL A 401 12.73 -13.77 -0.23
N ASP A 402 13.35 -12.60 -0.39
CA ASP A 402 13.83 -11.75 0.72
C ASP A 402 12.71 -10.93 1.37
N VAL A 403 11.73 -11.60 1.99
CA VAL A 403 10.68 -10.92 2.76
C VAL A 403 11.18 -10.60 4.16
N ARG A 404 11.14 -9.31 4.54
CA ARG A 404 11.69 -8.80 5.80
C ARG A 404 10.63 -8.35 6.81
N GLY A 405 9.36 -8.27 6.41
CA GLY A 405 8.28 -7.88 7.29
C GLY A 405 6.90 -8.10 6.69
N SER A 406 5.91 -8.26 7.58
CA SER A 406 4.48 -8.32 7.24
C SER A 406 3.69 -7.38 8.12
N PHE A 407 2.86 -6.57 7.49
CA PHE A 407 2.02 -5.57 8.11
C PHE A 407 0.56 -5.92 7.83
N VAL A 408 -0.19 -6.17 8.91
CA VAL A 408 -1.63 -6.44 8.79
C VAL A 408 -2.37 -5.16 8.42
N TRP A 409 -3.15 -5.22 7.35
CA TRP A 409 -4.19 -4.23 7.07
C TRP A 409 -5.50 -4.68 7.73
N SER A 410 -5.93 -4.06 8.83
CA SER A 410 -5.41 -2.84 9.47
C SER A 410 -5.24 -3.01 10.98
N LEU A 411 -4.64 -2.02 11.65
CA LEU A 411 -4.60 -1.99 13.11
C LEU A 411 -6.01 -1.78 13.69
N LEU A 412 -6.71 -0.74 13.22
CA LEU A 412 -8.01 -0.28 13.72
C LEU A 412 -9.06 -0.45 12.62
N ASP A 413 -10.30 -0.71 12.99
CA ASP A 413 -11.42 -0.45 12.08
C ASP A 413 -11.45 1.05 11.73
N GLY A 414 -11.75 1.37 10.47
CA GLY A 414 -11.73 2.72 9.95
C GLY A 414 -12.72 2.91 8.81
N TRP A 415 -12.54 4.02 8.09
CA TRP A 415 -13.36 4.39 6.94
C TRP A 415 -12.84 3.74 5.65
N GLU A 416 -13.74 3.24 4.80
CA GLU A 416 -13.42 2.48 3.59
C GLU A 416 -14.10 3.10 2.36
N PHE A 417 -13.65 4.29 1.99
CA PHE A 417 -14.07 5.00 0.77
C PHE A 417 -15.61 5.05 0.62
N GLY A 418 -16.14 4.67 -0.56
CA GLY A 418 -17.58 4.65 -0.82
C GLY A 418 -18.38 3.66 0.03
N LYS A 419 -17.73 2.78 0.80
CA LYS A 419 -18.37 1.89 1.77
C LYS A 419 -18.60 2.55 3.13
N GLY A 420 -18.01 3.73 3.38
CA GLY A 420 -18.16 4.41 4.66
C GLY A 420 -17.55 3.59 5.80
N LEU A 421 -18.34 3.33 6.84
CA LEU A 421 -17.89 2.66 8.07
C LEU A 421 -18.38 1.20 8.16
N SER A 422 -18.87 0.63 7.05
CA SER A 422 -19.46 -0.72 7.04
C SER A 422 -18.41 -1.83 6.99
N GLU A 423 -17.30 -1.60 6.29
CA GLU A 423 -16.20 -2.56 6.18
C GLU A 423 -15.25 -2.43 7.37
N ARG A 424 -14.79 -3.57 7.89
CA ARG A 424 -13.95 -3.64 9.09
C ARG A 424 -12.73 -4.47 8.80
N TYR A 425 -11.55 -3.87 8.79
CA TYR A 425 -10.26 -4.54 8.55
C TYR A 425 -9.42 -4.71 9.82
N GLY A 426 -9.78 -4.02 10.92
CA GLY A 426 -8.90 -3.87 12.07
C GLY A 426 -8.64 -5.17 12.84
N LEU A 427 -7.42 -5.31 13.36
CA LEU A 427 -7.11 -6.20 14.50
C LEU A 427 -7.79 -5.73 15.79
N VAL A 428 -8.19 -4.46 15.84
CA VAL A 428 -8.88 -3.81 16.94
C VAL A 428 -10.21 -3.27 16.42
N HIS A 429 -11.29 -3.72 17.05
CA HIS A 429 -12.62 -3.19 16.81
C HIS A 429 -12.73 -1.78 17.35
N VAL A 430 -13.32 -0.87 16.57
CA VAL A 430 -13.69 0.47 17.02
C VAL A 430 -15.20 0.59 17.05
N ASP A 431 -15.74 0.86 18.23
CA ASP A 431 -17.11 1.35 18.37
C ASP A 431 -17.12 2.83 17.98
N TYR A 432 -17.62 3.15 16.79
CA TYR A 432 -17.59 4.52 16.26
C TYR A 432 -18.41 5.51 17.10
N ARG A 433 -19.39 5.06 17.89
CA ARG A 433 -20.23 5.92 18.74
C ARG A 433 -19.52 6.29 20.04
N THR A 434 -18.84 5.33 20.66
CA THR A 434 -18.17 5.52 21.97
C THR A 434 -16.66 5.74 21.85
N GLN A 435 -16.10 5.48 20.67
CA GLN A 435 -14.67 5.43 20.38
C GLN A 435 -13.92 4.37 21.19
N ARG A 436 -14.63 3.39 21.77
CA ARG A 436 -14.04 2.28 22.52
C ARG A 436 -13.31 1.33 21.58
N ARG A 437 -12.06 0.99 21.93
CA ARG A 437 -11.22 -0.01 21.25
C ARG A 437 -11.32 -1.36 21.95
N THR A 438 -11.51 -2.42 21.16
CA THR A 438 -11.51 -3.80 21.66
C THR A 438 -10.63 -4.66 20.76
N VAL A 439 -9.52 -5.19 21.27
CA VAL A 439 -8.65 -6.10 20.51
C VAL A 439 -9.46 -7.33 20.13
N LYS A 440 -9.55 -7.66 18.82
CA LYS A 440 -10.33 -8.79 18.31
C LYS A 440 -9.62 -10.12 18.54
N ARG A 441 -10.29 -11.23 18.24
CA ARG A 441 -9.68 -12.57 18.30
C ARG A 441 -8.45 -12.67 17.39
N SER A 442 -8.51 -12.13 16.19
CA SER A 442 -7.38 -12.02 15.26
C SER A 442 -6.20 -11.26 15.88
N GLY A 443 -6.43 -10.12 16.53
CA GLY A 443 -5.38 -9.36 17.23
C GLY A 443 -4.74 -10.14 18.38
N ARG A 444 -5.55 -10.86 19.18
CA ARG A 444 -5.04 -11.76 20.24
C ARG A 444 -4.24 -12.93 19.68
N TRP A 445 -4.65 -13.47 18.53
CA TRP A 445 -3.93 -14.52 17.82
C TRP A 445 -2.59 -13.99 17.28
N TYR A 446 -2.60 -12.83 16.63
CA TYR A 446 -1.41 -12.20 16.06
C TYR A 446 -0.37 -11.92 17.15
N ARG A 447 -0.79 -11.47 18.34
CA ARG A 447 0.09 -11.36 19.52
C ARG A 447 0.85 -12.64 19.84
N ARG A 448 0.19 -13.80 19.81
CA ARG A 448 0.83 -15.09 20.07
C ARG A 448 1.79 -15.47 18.94
N THR A 449 1.41 -15.19 17.70
CA THR A 449 2.23 -15.42 16.51
C THR A 449 3.54 -14.62 16.58
N ILE A 450 3.46 -13.33 16.92
CA ILE A 450 4.63 -12.46 17.08
C ILE A 450 5.55 -12.97 18.20
N ALA A 451 4.98 -13.30 19.36
CA ALA A 451 5.75 -13.79 20.50
C ALA A 451 6.52 -15.10 20.20
N ARG A 452 6.03 -15.91 19.25
CA ARG A 452 6.67 -17.15 18.79
C ARG A 452 7.52 -16.97 17.53
N ASN A 453 7.52 -15.78 16.93
CA ASN A 453 8.10 -15.51 15.62
C ASN A 453 7.61 -16.50 14.54
N GLY A 454 6.31 -16.81 14.54
CA GLY A 454 5.66 -17.80 13.69
C GLY A 454 4.40 -18.38 14.33
N TRP A 455 3.70 -19.27 13.62
CA TRP A 455 2.54 -20.00 14.16
C TRP A 455 2.89 -21.49 14.36
N GLY A 456 2.57 -22.02 15.53
CA GLY A 456 2.89 -23.38 15.96
C GLY A 456 2.66 -23.57 17.44
#